data_AF-A0A7C6W7Z9-F1
#
_entry.id   AF-A0A7C6W7Z9-F1
#
_cell.length_a   1.000
_cell.length_b   1.000
_cell.length_c   1.000
_cell.angle_alpha   90.00
_cell.angle_beta   90.00
_cell.angle_gamma   90.00
#
_symmetry.space_group_name_H-M   'P 1'
#
loop_
_entity.id
_entity.type
_entity.pdbx_description
1 polymer ?
#
loop_
_entity_poly.entity_id
_entity_poly.type
_entity_poly.pdbx_seq_one_letter_code
_entity_poly.pdbx_strand_id
1 'polypeptide(L)' 'MEMEIAQRLKDIASDFEPSVEEPELTMFWLISRYNRKYKNTELIGGEWVRENIPEFANLP' A
#
# COMPACT_ATOMS: atom_id res chain seq x y z
N MET A 1 -7.55 -18.28 3.87
CA MET A 1 -6.67 -17.48 2.99
C MET A 1 -7.40 -16.25 2.46
N GLU A 2 -8.47 -16.37 1.66
CA GLU A 2 -9.24 -15.19 1.19
C GLU A 2 -9.93 -14.41 2.32
N MET A 3 -10.59 -15.11 3.26
CA MET A 3 -11.21 -14.47 4.44
C MET A 3 -10.21 -13.68 5.30
N GLU A 4 -8.95 -14.13 5.32
CA GLU A 4 -7.89 -13.49 6.10
C GLU A 4 -7.40 -12.20 5.41
N ILE A 5 -7.26 -12.21 4.09
CA ILE A 5 -6.95 -11.01 3.31
C ILE A 5 -8.07 -9.98 3.46
N ALA A 6 -9.33 -10.40 3.31
CA ALA A 6 -10.47 -9.52 3.45
C ALA A 6 -10.53 -8.86 4.84
N GLN A 7 -10.24 -9.60 5.91
CA GLN A 7 -10.22 -9.04 7.26
C GLN A 7 -9.08 -8.05 7.44
N ARG A 8 -7.87 -8.38 6.99
CA ARG A 8 -6.71 -7.48 7.06
C ARG A 8 -6.94 -6.17 6.29
N LEU A 9 -7.62 -6.23 5.14
CA LEU A 9 -7.99 -5.03 4.37
C LEU A 9 -9.02 -4.18 5.13
N LYS A 10 -10.00 -4.80 5.80
CA LYS A 10 -10.96 -4.07 6.64
C LYS A 10 -10.26 -3.36 7.80
N ASP A 11 -9.32 -4.03 8.46
CA ASP A 11 -8.56 -3.45 9.58
C ASP A 11 -7.70 -2.27 9.11
N ILE A 12 -7.10 -2.35 7.91
CA ILE A 12 -6.34 -1.22 7.34
C ILE A 12 -7.27 -0.06 6.97
N ALA A 13 -8.45 -0.36 6.41
CA ALA A 13 -9.43 0.67 6.05
C ALA A 13 -10.02 1.38 7.27
N SER A 14 -10.16 0.69 8.41
CA SER A 14 -10.65 1.32 9.64
C SER A 14 -9.68 2.34 10.25
N ASP A 15 -8.40 2.26 9.90
CA ASP A 15 -7.35 3.18 10.34
C ASP A 15 -7.19 4.39 9.39
N PHE A 16 -8.03 4.51 8.35
CA PHE A 16 -7.92 5.59 7.38
C PHE A 16 -8.39 6.93 7.96
N GLU A 17 -7.47 7.89 7.96
CA GLU A 17 -7.76 9.30 8.25
C GLU A 17 -7.38 10.15 7.02
N PRO A 18 -8.32 10.92 6.44
CA PRO A 18 -8.03 11.82 5.33
C PRO A 18 -6.95 12.84 5.68
N SER A 19 -6.04 13.09 4.75
CA SER A 19 -5.02 14.14 4.83
C SER A 19 -5.01 14.98 3.54
N VAL A 20 -4.18 16.03 3.51
CA VAL A 20 -4.01 16.85 2.29
C VAL A 20 -3.40 16.01 1.17
N GLU A 21 -2.49 15.10 1.52
CA GLU A 21 -1.79 14.21 0.58
C GLU A 21 -2.62 12.98 0.19
N GLU A 22 -3.44 12.46 1.11
CA GLU A 22 -4.31 11.29 0.91
C GLU A 22 -5.76 11.65 1.31
N PRO A 23 -6.50 12.40 0.48
CA PRO A 23 -7.81 12.93 0.85
C PRO A 23 -8.93 11.88 0.85
N GLU A 24 -8.74 10.75 0.17
CA GLU A 24 -9.75 9.73 -0.03
C GLU A 24 -9.20 8.31 0.17
N LEU A 25 -10.03 7.43 0.72
CA LEU A 25 -9.74 6.01 0.78
C LEU A 25 -9.88 5.40 -0.61
N THR A 26 -8.75 5.22 -1.30
CA THR A 26 -8.72 4.59 -2.61
C THR A 26 -8.27 3.13 -2.54
N MET A 27 -8.61 2.34 -3.57
CA MET A 27 -8.08 0.98 -3.70
C MET A 27 -6.54 0.95 -3.74
N PHE A 28 -5.91 1.97 -4.34
CA PHE A 28 -4.46 2.10 -4.38
C PHE A 28 -3.87 2.27 -2.98
N TRP A 29 -4.46 3.15 -2.17
CA TRP A 29 -4.07 3.35 -0.78
C TRP A 29 -4.14 2.03 0.01
N LEU A 30 -5.27 1.34 -0.11
CA LEU A 30 -5.54 0.09 0.61
C LEU A 30 -4.54 -1.01 0.25
N ILE A 31 -4.27 -1.19 -1.05
CA ILE A 31 -3.29 -2.17 -1.55
C ILE A 31 -1.87 -1.79 -1.09
N SER A 32 -1.48 -0.52 -1.21
CA SER A 32 -0.16 -0.04 -0.80
C SER A 32 0.12 -0.31 0.69
N ARG A 33 -0.84 0.02 1.57
CA ARG A 33 -0.72 -0.23 3.01
C ARG A 33 -0.72 -1.71 3.36
N TYR A 34 -1.53 -2.52 2.69
CA TYR A 34 -1.51 -3.97 2.85
C TYR A 34 -0.13 -4.54 2.50
N ASN A 35 0.41 -4.17 1.34
CA ASN A 35 1.69 -4.67 0.86
C ASN A 35 2.85 -4.25 1.77
N ARG A 36 2.86 -2.99 2.23
CA ARG A 36 3.85 -2.49 3.18
C ARG A 36 3.79 -3.22 4.52
N LYS A 37 2.58 -3.41 5.09
CA LYS A 37 2.38 -4.03 6.41
C LYS A 37 2.73 -5.52 6.42
N TYR A 38 2.39 -6.25 5.37
CA TYR A 38 2.59 -7.70 5.29
C TYR A 38 3.80 -8.12 4.43
N LYS A 39 4.65 -7.17 4.03
CA LYS A 39 5.88 -7.40 3.25
C LYS A 39 5.63 -8.27 2.01
N ASN A 40 4.55 -7.97 1.28
CA ASN A 40 4.23 -8.72 0.08
C ASN A 40 5.20 -8.31 -1.04
N THR A 41 6.22 -9.15 -1.27
CA THR A 41 7.32 -8.86 -2.21
C THR A 41 6.93 -8.93 -3.68
N GLU A 42 5.73 -9.42 -4.00
CA GLU A 42 5.25 -9.50 -5.39
C GLU A 42 4.41 -8.28 -5.81
N LEU A 43 3.92 -7.48 -4.86
CA LEU A 43 3.11 -6.29 -5.11
C LEU A 43 3.77 -5.04 -4.52
N ILE A 44 5.10 -5.04 -4.53
CA ILE A 44 5.88 -3.98 -3.93
C ILE A 44 5.60 -2.67 -4.67
N GLY A 45 4.94 -1.74 -3.97
CA GLY A 45 4.59 -0.43 -4.49
C GLY A 45 5.82 0.43 -4.82
N GLY A 46 5.55 1.59 -5.41
CA GLY A 46 6.58 2.48 -5.96
C GLY A 46 7.68 2.89 -4.98
N GLU A 47 7.43 2.93 -3.66
CA GLU A 47 8.42 3.39 -2.67
C GLU A 47 9.60 2.42 -2.51
N TRP A 48 9.35 1.11 -2.34
CA TRP A 48 10.47 0.15 -2.29
C TRP A 48 11.12 -0.02 -3.65
N VAL A 49 10.37 0.11 -4.76
CA VAL A 49 10.96 0.14 -6.10
C VAL A 49 11.93 1.31 -6.20
N ARG A 50 11.58 2.49 -5.71
CA ARG A 50 12.49 3.64 -5.67
C ARG A 50 13.71 3.41 -4.77
N GLU A 51 13.55 2.71 -3.65
CA GLU A 51 14.63 2.42 -2.70
C GLU A 51 15.58 1.30 -3.16
N ASN A 52 15.11 0.35 -3.98
CA ASN A 52 15.83 -0.89 -4.27
C ASN A 52 16.14 -1.09 -5.77
N ILE A 53 15.48 -0.36 -6.66
CA ILE A 53 15.69 -0.40 -8.12
C ILE A 53 16.08 1.02 -8.58
N PRO A 54 17.38 1.36 -8.59
CA PRO A 54 17.89 2.71 -8.85
C PRO A 54 17.40 3.33 -10.16
N GLU A 55 17.14 2.50 -11.17
CA GLU A 55 16.63 2.89 -12.49
C GLU A 55 15.23 3.53 -12.42
N PHE A 56 14.47 3.22 -11.36
CA PHE A 56 13.10 3.70 -11.15
C PHE A 56 12.97 4.68 -9.99
N ALA A 57 14.08 5.04 -9.34
CA ALA A 57 14.12 5.96 -8.20
C ALA A 57 13.46 7.33 -8.47
N ASN A 58 13.49 7.79 -9.73
CA ASN A 58 13.00 9.10 -10.14
C ASN A 58 11.72 9.04 -11.00
N LEU A 59 11.01 7.91 -11.03
CA LEU A 59 9.71 7.86 -11.72
C LEU A 59 8.71 8.78 -10.98
N PRO A 60 7.94 9.60 -11.73
CA PRO A 60 7.01 10.59 -11.18
C PRO A 60 6.03 9.98 -10.18
#